data_AF-A0A2C9KM53-F1
#
_entry.id   AF-A0A2C9KM53-F1
#
_cell.length_a   1.000
_cell.length_b   1.000
_cell.length_c   1.000
_cell.angle_alpha   90.00
_cell.angle_beta   90.00
_cell.angle_gamma   90.00
#
_symmetry.space_group_name_H-M   'P 1'
#
loop_
_entity.id
_entity.type
_entity.pdbx_description
1 polymer ?
#
loop_
_entity_poly.entity_id
_entity_poly.type
_entity_poly.pdbx_seq_one_letter_code
_entity_poly.pdbx_strand_id
1 'polypeptide(L)'
;FQQQHKLKMRTYQEELKFIEKSSPNCWHIKKGFVDNMKVDGYFYANPSLEKLMFDELKQSCNSKGFGGFLPGMKQIANVAALPGIVG
;
A
#
# COMPACT_ATOMS: atom_id res chain seq x y z
N PHE A 1 -14.93 -26.07 -0.53
CA PHE A 1 -14.74 -24.78 -1.24
C PHE A 1 -13.89 -23.85 -0.39
N GLN A 2 -12.56 -24.02 -0.39
CA GLN A 2 -11.65 -23.07 0.25
C GLN A 2 -10.79 -22.48 -0.87
N GLN A 3 -11.06 -21.24 -1.27
CA GLN A 3 -10.15 -20.50 -2.13
C GLN A 3 -8.90 -20.20 -1.31
N GLN A 4 -7.77 -20.73 -1.78
CA GLN A 4 -6.44 -20.36 -1.31
C GLN A 4 -6.29 -18.85 -1.44
N HIS A 5 -6.28 -18.12 -0.31
CA HIS A 5 -5.72 -16.77 -0.24
C HIS A 5 -4.22 -16.89 -0.51
N LYS A 6 -3.86 -17.03 -1.78
CA LYS A 6 -2.48 -16.85 -2.24
C LYS A 6 -2.16 -15.40 -1.95
N LEU A 7 -1.38 -15.14 -0.90
CA LEU A 7 -0.71 -13.85 -0.70
C LEU A 7 0.06 -13.58 -2.00
N LYS A 8 -0.55 -12.83 -2.91
CA LYS A 8 0.01 -12.58 -4.22
C LYS A 8 1.15 -11.60 -4.00
N MET A 9 2.36 -12.14 -3.91
CA MET A 9 3.59 -11.37 -3.77
C MET A 9 3.78 -10.53 -5.03
N ARG A 10 3.21 -9.32 -5.03
CA ARG A 10 3.32 -8.36 -6.12
C ARG A 10 4.71 -7.77 -6.16
N THR A 11 5.20 -7.58 -7.37
CA THR A 11 6.41 -6.80 -7.65
C THR A 11 6.17 -5.33 -7.34
N TYR A 12 7.25 -4.58 -7.11
CA TYR A 12 7.18 -3.13 -6.88
C TYR A 12 6.43 -2.40 -8.01
N GLN A 13 6.64 -2.80 -9.27
CA GLN A 13 5.95 -2.21 -10.42
C GLN A 13 4.44 -2.49 -10.42
N GLU A 14 4.00 -3.65 -9.94
CA GLU A 14 2.58 -3.96 -9.79
C GLU A 14 1.95 -3.16 -8.65
N GLU A 15 2.67 -2.96 -7.55
CA GLU A 15 2.23 -2.15 -6.41
C GLU A 15 2.06 -0.67 -6.82
N LEU A 16 2.99 -0.14 -7.62
CA LEU A 16 2.91 1.24 -8.13
C LEU A 16 1.66 1.51 -8.98
N LYS A 17 1.04 0.50 -9.61
CA LYS A 17 -0.19 0.69 -10.39
C LYS A 17 -1.38 1.17 -9.56
N PHE A 18 -1.33 0.96 -8.25
CA PHE A 18 -2.35 1.39 -7.30
C PHE A 18 -2.05 2.75 -6.68
N ILE A 19 -0.88 3.33 -6.92
CA ILE A 19 -0.44 4.56 -6.27
C ILE A 19 -0.38 5.66 -7.32
N GLU A 20 -1.09 6.75 -7.10
CA GLU A 20 -1.06 7.92 -7.97
C GLU A 20 -0.86 9.20 -7.20
N LYS A 21 -0.17 10.17 -7.82
CA LYS A 21 0.03 11.49 -7.23
C LYS A 21 -1.23 12.32 -7.47
N SER A 22 -1.90 12.71 -6.38
CA SER A 22 -3.11 13.52 -6.44
C SER A 22 -2.79 15.03 -6.36
N SER A 23 -1.78 15.40 -5.57
CA SER A 23 -1.30 16.79 -5.45
C SER A 23 0.19 16.81 -5.09
N PRO A 24 0.86 17.99 -5.02
CA PRO A 24 2.31 18.07 -4.76
C PRO A 24 2.79 17.26 -3.55
N ASN A 25 1.97 17.23 -2.49
CA ASN A 25 2.26 16.51 -1.24
C ASN A 25 1.20 15.44 -0.91
N CYS A 26 0.33 15.04 -1.85
CA CYS A 26 -0.74 14.07 -1.61
C CYS A 26 -0.67 12.91 -2.60
N TRP A 27 -0.75 11.70 -2.04
CA TRP A 27 -0.71 10.45 -2.77
C TRP A 27 -1.98 9.64 -2.49
N HIS A 28 -2.56 9.13 -3.57
CA HIS A 28 -3.78 8.33 -3.56
C HIS A 28 -3.41 6.85 -3.73
N ILE A 29 -3.87 6.02 -2.80
CA ILE A 29 -3.75 4.57 -2.79
C ILE A 29 -5.11 3.99 -3.18
N LYS A 30 -5.21 3.49 -4.41
CA LYS A 30 -6.42 2.89 -4.95
C LYS A 30 -6.81 1.62 -4.19
N LYS A 31 -8.12 1.39 -4.06
CA LYS A 31 -8.69 0.11 -3.63
C LYS A 31 -8.06 -1.05 -4.39
N GLY A 32 -7.82 -2.15 -3.67
CA GLY A 32 -7.13 -3.32 -4.19
C GLY A 32 -5.61 -3.30 -4.01
N PHE A 33 -5.04 -2.21 -3.48
CA PHE A 33 -3.65 -2.23 -3.00
C PHE A 33 -3.45 -3.21 -1.83
N VAL A 34 -4.47 -3.45 -1.03
CA VAL A 34 -4.56 -4.57 -0.09
C VAL A 34 -5.92 -5.23 -0.29
N ASP A 35 -6.00 -6.53 -0.05
CA ASP A 35 -7.25 -7.27 -0.12
C ASP A 35 -8.29 -6.68 0.85
N ASN A 36 -9.56 -6.70 0.46
CA ASN A 36 -10.69 -6.25 1.28
C ASN A 36 -10.70 -4.74 1.64
N MET A 37 -9.91 -3.90 0.96
CA MET A 37 -10.06 -2.43 1.05
C MET A 37 -11.51 -2.02 0.75
N LYS A 38 -12.13 -1.28 1.68
CA LYS A 38 -13.49 -0.75 1.57
C LYS A 38 -13.50 0.66 0.95
N VAL A 39 -12.49 1.44 1.31
CA VAL A 39 -12.29 2.82 0.86
C VAL A 39 -10.90 2.98 0.23
N ASP A 40 -10.71 4.05 -0.54
CA ASP A 40 -9.39 4.42 -1.03
C ASP A 40 -8.57 5.01 0.13
N GLY A 41 -7.24 4.93 0.03
CA GLY A 41 -6.33 5.51 1.01
C GLY A 41 -5.70 6.80 0.47
N TYR A 42 -5.40 7.74 1.36
CA TYR A 42 -4.61 8.92 1.03
C TYR A 42 -3.51 9.11 2.06
N PHE A 43 -2.34 9.54 1.61
CA PHE A 43 -1.28 9.98 2.52
C PHE A 43 -0.66 11.28 2.04
N TYR A 44 -0.25 12.09 3.02
CA TYR A 44 0.41 13.36 2.77
C TYR A 44 1.87 13.25 3.16
N ALA A 45 2.75 13.55 2.20
CA ALA A 45 4.18 13.48 2.38
C ALA A 45 4.86 14.63 1.63
N ASN A 46 5.85 15.24 2.27
CA ASN A 46 6.78 16.13 1.57
C ASN A 46 7.75 15.29 0.71
N PRO A 47 8.55 15.90 -0.19
CA PRO A 47 9.45 15.15 -1.07
C PRO A 47 10.45 14.24 -0.35
N SER A 48 10.92 14.62 0.84
CA SER A 48 11.84 13.81 1.64
C SER A 48 11.15 12.56 2.20
N LEU A 49 9.95 12.70 2.75
CA LEU A 49 9.14 11.59 3.28
C LEU A 49 8.61 10.70 2.17
N GLU A 50 8.23 11.28 1.03
CA GLU A 50 7.78 10.56 -0.16
C GLU A 50 8.84 9.51 -0.56
N LYS A 51 10.09 9.94 -0.68
CA LYS A 51 11.20 9.04 -1.01
C LYS A 51 11.31 7.87 -0.04
N LEU A 52 11.22 8.14 1.27
CA LEU A 52 11.29 7.10 2.30
C LEU A 52 10.14 6.09 2.18
N MET A 53 8.91 6.56 1.94
CA MET A 53 7.75 5.69 1.79
C MET A 53 7.87 4.75 0.58
N PHE A 54 8.37 5.25 -0.55
CA PHE A 54 8.59 4.43 -1.76
C PHE A 54 9.77 3.46 -1.60
N ASP A 55 10.85 3.89 -0.93
CA ASP A 55 12.01 3.05 -0.65
C ASP A 55 11.62 1.88 0.28
N GLU A 56 10.81 2.11 1.31
CA GLU A 56 10.25 1.05 2.16
C GLU A 56 9.40 0.04 1.37
N LEU A 57 8.50 0.54 0.50
CA LEU A 57 7.66 -0.32 -0.33
C LEU A 57 8.51 -1.18 -1.27
N LYS A 58 9.54 -0.60 -1.88
CA LYS A 58 10.48 -1.31 -2.76
C LYS A 58 11.26 -2.39 -2.00
N GLN A 59 11.74 -2.07 -0.80
CA GLN A 59 12.44 -3.03 0.06
C GLN A 59 11.50 -4.19 0.44
N SER A 60 10.26 -3.90 0.84
CA SER A 60 9.26 -4.91 1.17
C SER A 60 8.99 -5.89 0.03
N CYS A 61 8.89 -5.40 -1.22
CA CYS A 61 8.74 -6.26 -2.40
C CYS A 61 9.98 -7.13 -2.66
N ASN A 62 11.19 -6.61 -2.44
CA ASN A 62 12.45 -7.32 -2.69
C ASN A 62 12.77 -8.38 -1.62
N SER A 63 12.46 -8.10 -0.35
CA SER A 63 12.69 -9.01 0.77
C SER A 63 11.75 -10.22 0.77
N LYS A 64 10.83 -10.31 -0.20
CA LYS A 64 9.83 -11.38 -0.36
C LYS A 64 9.07 -11.72 0.95
N GLY A 65 8.85 -10.73 1.81
CA GLY A 65 8.15 -10.91 3.09
C GLY A 65 9.00 -11.51 4.22
N PHE A 66 10.32 -11.65 4.07
CA PHE A 66 11.20 -12.19 5.11
C PHE A 66 11.97 -11.07 5.83
N GLY A 67 11.59 -10.78 7.08
CA GLY A 67 12.23 -9.81 7.95
C GLY A 67 11.87 -8.34 7.67
N GLY A 68 11.50 -7.60 8.71
CA GLY A 68 11.17 -6.16 8.64
C GLY A 68 9.73 -5.82 9.04
N PHE A 69 9.45 -4.52 9.19
CA PHE A 69 8.10 -4.01 9.43
C PHE A 69 7.30 -3.92 8.13
N LEU A 70 5.98 -4.00 8.23
CA LEU A 70 5.09 -3.75 7.09
C LEU A 70 5.28 -2.29 6.62
N PRO A 71 5.51 -2.01 5.32
CA PRO A 71 5.76 -0.65 4.86
C PRO A 71 4.56 0.25 5.16
N GLY A 72 4.80 1.54 5.44
CA GLY A 72 3.75 2.46 5.89
C GLY A 72 2.54 2.52 4.95
N MET A 73 2.76 2.46 3.64
CA MET A 73 1.69 2.44 2.64
C MET A 73 0.74 1.23 2.79
N LYS A 74 1.27 0.05 3.14
CA LYS A 74 0.47 -1.15 3.37
C LYS A 74 -0.31 -1.07 4.69
N GLN A 75 0.25 -0.41 5.70
CA GLN A 75 -0.45 -0.17 6.96
C GLN A 75 -1.68 0.73 6.76
N ILE A 76 -1.54 1.81 5.98
CA ILE A 76 -2.66 2.69 5.61
C ILE A 76 -3.76 1.90 4.88
N ALA A 77 -3.38 1.06 3.93
CA ALA A 77 -4.33 0.24 3.19
C ALA A 77 -5.02 -0.84 4.05
N ASN A 78 -4.34 -1.39 5.06
CA ASN A 78 -4.98 -2.27 6.04
C ASN A 78 -6.09 -1.55 6.82
N VAL A 79 -5.87 -0.28 7.21
CA VAL A 79 -6.90 0.55 7.86
C VAL A 79 -8.07 0.78 6.93
N ALA A 80 -7.80 1.05 5.65
CA ALA A 80 -8.83 1.20 4.62
C ALA A 80 -9.65 -0.09 4.36
N ALA A 81 -9.22 -1.24 4.88
CA ALA A 81 -9.93 -2.51 4.80
C ALA A 81 -10.81 -2.83 6.03
N LEU A 82 -10.76 -2.00 7.08
CA LEU A 82 -11.51 -2.23 8.31
C LEU A 82 -13.02 -2.01 8.13
N PRO A 83 -13.87 -2.80 8.81
CA PRO A 83 -15.31 -2.58 8.78
C PRO A 83 -15.67 -1.24 9.44
N GLY A 84 -16.59 -0.49 8.82
CA GLY A 84 -17.03 0.81 9.32
C GLY A 84 -16.13 1.99 8.97
N ILE A 85 -15.05 1.77 8.20
CA ILE A 85 -14.24 2.86 7.65
C ILE A 85 -15.05 3.69 6.64
N VAL A 86 -14.88 5.01 6.66
CA VAL A 86 -15.52 5.98 5.76
C VAL A 86 -14.42 6.70 4.98
N GLY A 87 -14.67 6.98 3.70
CA GLY A 87 -13.71 7.60 2.78
C GLY A 87 -14.36 8.64 1.89
#